data_AF-A0A2G6KVS1-F1
#
_entry.id   AF-A0A2G6KVS1-F1
#
_cell.length_a   1.000
_cell.length_b   1.000
_cell.length_c   1.000
_cell.angle_alpha   90.00
_cell.angle_beta   90.00
_cell.angle_gamma   90.00
#
_symmetry.space_group_name_H-M   'P 1'
#
loop_
_entity.id
_entity.type
_entity.pdbx_description
1 polymer ?
#
loop_
_entity_poly.entity_id
_entity_poly.type
_entity_poly.pdbx_seq_one_letter_code
_entity_poly.pdbx_strand_id
1 'polypeptide(L)'
;ENASISVNGRDIDFVARSESVIWFRFADLCEGYRSQLDYIELAKAFSVFMVSDIPVLDEFKEDAAKRFLLLVDELYDRRINLILSSAVPIESVYTGKKIVFEFDRLQSRLFEMNSDDHRKIFGLFKRQSK
;
A
#
# COMPACT_ATOMS: atom_id res chain seq x y z
N GLU A 1 -6.12 -1.26 -17.52
CA GLU A 1 -7.23 -0.31 -17.70
C GLU A 1 -7.56 0.25 -16.33
N ASN A 2 -7.70 1.59 -16.23
CA ASN A 2 -8.19 2.21 -15.00
C ASN A 2 -9.67 1.83 -14.83
N ALA A 3 -10.02 1.25 -13.70
CA ALA A 3 -11.37 0.86 -13.36
C ALA A 3 -11.54 0.85 -11.83
N SER A 4 -12.76 0.64 -11.35
CA SER A 4 -13.07 0.61 -9.92
C SER A 4 -13.33 -0.80 -9.42
N ILE A 5 -13.01 -1.04 -8.14
CA ILE A 5 -13.42 -2.23 -7.39
C ILE A 5 -14.34 -1.81 -6.25
N SER A 6 -15.46 -2.53 -6.08
CA SER A 6 -16.39 -2.27 -4.99
C SER A 6 -16.02 -3.08 -3.76
N VAL A 7 -15.80 -2.40 -2.63
CA VAL A 7 -15.39 -2.98 -1.36
C VAL A 7 -16.26 -2.38 -0.25
N ASN A 8 -16.96 -3.24 0.50
CA ASN A 8 -17.89 -2.82 1.57
C ASN A 8 -18.85 -1.68 1.16
N GLY A 9 -19.36 -1.73 -0.09
CA GLY A 9 -20.28 -0.74 -0.64
C GLY A 9 -19.61 0.58 -1.06
N ARG A 10 -18.29 0.62 -1.20
CA ARG A 10 -17.52 1.78 -1.66
C ARG A 10 -16.65 1.40 -2.85
N ASP A 11 -16.61 2.29 -3.84
CA ASP A 11 -15.74 2.08 -5.00
C ASP A 11 -14.34 2.65 -4.74
N ILE A 12 -13.34 1.91 -5.21
CA ILE A 12 -11.92 2.26 -5.14
C ILE A 12 -11.33 2.15 -6.54
N ASP A 13 -10.84 3.26 -7.07
CA ASP A 13 -10.19 3.27 -8.38
C ASP A 13 -8.83 2.60 -8.29
N PHE A 14 -8.51 1.75 -9.27
CA PHE A 14 -7.22 1.10 -9.41
C PHE A 14 -6.61 1.43 -10.78
N VAL A 15 -5.28 1.35 -10.86
CA VAL A 15 -4.52 1.57 -12.09
C VAL A 15 -4.54 0.33 -12.97
N ALA A 16 -4.29 -0.83 -12.37
CA ALA A 16 -4.37 -2.13 -13.02
C ALA A 16 -4.68 -3.23 -12.00
N ARG A 17 -5.27 -4.32 -12.49
CA ARG A 17 -5.45 -5.54 -11.70
C ARG A 17 -5.27 -6.79 -12.56
N SER A 18 -4.90 -7.88 -11.91
CA SER A 18 -5.01 -9.24 -12.41
C SER A 18 -5.89 -10.06 -11.45
N GLU A 19 -5.84 -11.39 -11.54
CA GLU A 19 -6.55 -12.27 -10.60
C GLU A 19 -6.00 -12.18 -9.18
N SER A 20 -4.69 -11.91 -9.01
CA SER A 20 -4.01 -11.97 -7.71
C SER A 20 -3.22 -10.71 -7.35
N VAL A 21 -3.06 -9.80 -8.31
CA VAL A 21 -2.30 -8.55 -8.14
C VAL A 21 -3.24 -7.36 -8.31
N ILE A 22 -3.10 -6.36 -7.46
CA ILE A 22 -3.81 -5.08 -7.61
C ILE A 22 -2.87 -3.88 -7.43
N TRP A 23 -3.04 -2.88 -8.28
CA TRP A 23 -2.28 -1.63 -8.24
C TRP A 23 -3.18 -0.43 -8.02
N PHE A 24 -2.94 0.28 -6.91
CA PHE A 24 -3.60 1.54 -6.56
C PHE A 24 -2.63 2.72 -6.62
N ARG A 25 -3.14 3.93 -6.87
CA ARG A 25 -2.45 5.15 -6.42
C ARG A 25 -2.74 5.36 -4.94
N PHE A 26 -1.80 5.96 -4.22
CA PHE A 26 -1.96 6.22 -2.79
C PHE A 26 -3.23 7.01 -2.46
N ALA A 27 -3.56 8.03 -3.26
CA ALA A 27 -4.74 8.86 -3.06
C ALA A 27 -6.05 8.04 -3.07
N ASP A 28 -6.20 7.12 -4.01
CA ASP A 28 -7.41 6.31 -4.17
C ASP A 28 -7.63 5.36 -2.96
N LEU A 29 -6.51 4.91 -2.35
CA LEU A 29 -6.50 3.90 -1.30
C LEU A 29 -6.42 4.47 0.13
N CYS A 30 -5.85 5.66 0.33
CA CYS A 30 -5.57 6.22 1.66
C CYS A 30 -6.12 7.63 1.90
N GLU A 31 -6.50 8.39 0.86
CA GLU A 31 -7.05 9.75 1.05
C GLU A 31 -8.59 9.78 1.08
N GLY A 32 -9.24 8.72 0.61
CA GLY A 32 -10.70 8.55 0.68
C GLY A 32 -11.22 8.03 2.02
N TYR A 33 -12.54 7.86 2.11
CA TYR A 33 -13.22 7.24 3.25
C TYR A 33 -13.01 5.73 3.25
N ARG A 34 -11.88 5.28 3.83
CA ARG A 34 -11.57 3.87 4.04
C ARG A 34 -11.52 3.49 5.51
N SER A 35 -11.89 2.26 5.80
CA SER A 35 -11.76 1.62 7.10
C SER A 35 -10.88 0.37 7.02
N GLN A 36 -10.46 -0.14 8.17
CA GLN A 36 -9.70 -1.39 8.25
C GLN A 36 -10.43 -2.57 7.57
N LEU A 37 -11.77 -2.61 7.64
CA LEU A 37 -12.57 -3.64 6.96
C LEU A 37 -12.38 -3.64 5.44
N ASP A 38 -12.12 -2.47 4.84
CA ASP A 38 -11.86 -2.38 3.41
C ASP A 38 -10.54 -3.06 3.05
N TYR A 39 -9.50 -2.83 3.87
CA TYR A 39 -8.20 -3.47 3.69
C TYR A 39 -8.25 -4.97 3.94
N ILE A 40 -9.03 -5.43 4.92
CA ILE A 40 -9.26 -6.87 5.15
C ILE A 40 -9.88 -7.53 3.92
N GLU A 41 -10.92 -6.94 3.33
CA GLU A 41 -11.57 -7.51 2.14
C GLU A 41 -10.65 -7.50 0.92
N LEU A 42 -9.93 -6.41 0.69
CA LEU A 42 -8.92 -6.35 -0.37
C LEU A 42 -7.83 -7.42 -0.17
N ALA A 43 -7.35 -7.59 1.06
CA ALA A 43 -6.30 -8.55 1.40
C ALA A 43 -6.75 -10.02 1.31
N LYS A 44 -8.07 -10.28 1.35
CA LYS A 44 -8.62 -11.61 1.01
C LYS A 44 -8.64 -11.88 -0.49
N ALA A 45 -8.77 -10.83 -1.30
CA ALA A 45 -8.92 -10.92 -2.75
C ALA A 45 -7.58 -10.97 -3.49
N PHE A 46 -6.53 -10.33 -2.97
CA PHE A 46 -5.25 -10.20 -3.66
C PHE A 46 -4.07 -10.64 -2.78
N SER A 47 -3.07 -11.26 -3.43
CA SER A 47 -1.84 -11.71 -2.77
C SER A 47 -0.63 -10.83 -3.07
N VAL A 48 -0.78 -9.84 -3.96
CA VAL A 48 0.23 -8.81 -4.24
C VAL A 48 -0.43 -7.45 -4.38
N PHE A 49 0.09 -6.46 -3.66
CA PHE A 49 -0.33 -5.07 -3.73
C PHE A 49 0.78 -4.21 -4.31
N MET A 50 0.40 -3.30 -5.19
CA MET A 50 1.24 -2.21 -5.66
C MET A 50 0.60 -0.90 -5.25
N VAL A 51 1.35 -0.01 -4.63
CA VAL A 51 0.89 1.33 -4.27
C VAL A 51 1.88 2.35 -4.79
N SER A 52 1.43 3.19 -5.72
CA SER A 52 2.25 4.25 -6.31
C SER A 52 1.92 5.63 -5.75
N ASP A 53 2.82 6.58 -6.00
CA ASP A 53 2.62 8.01 -5.76
C ASP A 53 2.38 8.35 -4.29
N ILE A 54 3.06 7.65 -3.38
CA ILE A 54 2.99 7.94 -1.94
C ILE A 54 3.61 9.32 -1.69
N PRO A 55 2.83 10.31 -1.22
CA PRO A 55 3.32 11.65 -0.96
C PRO A 55 4.08 11.69 0.37
N VAL A 56 4.70 12.83 0.68
CA VAL A 56 5.13 13.12 2.04
C VAL A 56 3.89 13.28 2.92
N LEU A 57 3.84 12.47 3.99
CA LEU A 57 2.78 12.42 5.00
C LEU A 57 3.16 13.37 6.14
N ASP A 58 2.84 14.64 5.94
CA ASP A 58 3.00 15.73 6.91
C ASP A 58 1.82 15.81 7.91
N GLU A 59 1.84 16.82 8.77
CA GLU A 59 0.81 17.06 9.79
C GLU A 59 -0.61 17.31 9.22
N PHE A 60 -0.72 17.60 7.92
CA PHE A 60 -2.00 17.78 7.23
C PHE A 60 -2.53 16.48 6.60
N LYS A 61 -1.72 15.41 6.55
CA LYS A 61 -2.10 14.09 6.00
C LYS A 61 -2.15 12.99 7.06
N GLU A 62 -2.34 13.35 8.32
CA GLU A 62 -2.41 12.42 9.46
C GLU A 62 -3.46 11.31 9.28
N ASP A 63 -4.63 11.63 8.72
CA ASP A 63 -5.67 10.62 8.47
C ASP A 63 -5.26 9.64 7.36
N ALA A 64 -4.60 10.12 6.31
CA ALA A 64 -4.06 9.26 5.26
C ALA A 64 -2.89 8.42 5.78
N ALA A 65 -2.06 8.96 6.67
CA ALA A 65 -0.97 8.23 7.31
C ALA A 65 -1.48 7.09 8.21
N LYS A 66 -2.54 7.33 8.98
CA LYS A 66 -3.21 6.29 9.76
C LYS A 66 -3.79 5.19 8.87
N ARG A 67 -4.41 5.56 7.74
CA ARG A 67 -4.96 4.59 6.78
C ARG A 67 -3.87 3.76 6.12
N PHE A 68 -2.75 4.38 5.76
CA PHE A 68 -1.57 3.67 5.27
C PHE A 68 -1.04 2.69 6.32
N LEU A 69 -1.03 3.09 7.59
CA LEU A 69 -0.66 2.20 8.68
C LEU A 69 -1.58 0.98 8.79
N LEU A 70 -2.89 1.20 8.77
CA LEU A 70 -3.87 0.10 8.79
C LEU A 70 -3.70 -0.85 7.60
N LEU A 71 -3.44 -0.31 6.41
CA LEU A 71 -3.17 -1.11 5.21
C LEU A 71 -1.92 -1.97 5.41
N VAL A 72 -0.78 -1.37 5.75
CA VAL A 72 0.49 -2.11 5.88
C VAL A 72 0.42 -3.15 6.98
N ASP A 73 -0.21 -2.84 8.12
CA ASP A 73 -0.38 -3.79 9.21
C ASP A 73 -1.19 -5.03 8.76
N GLU A 74 -2.29 -4.84 8.03
CA GLU A 74 -3.10 -5.94 7.51
C GLU A 74 -2.33 -6.80 6.48
N LEU A 75 -1.57 -6.16 5.58
CA LEU A 75 -0.78 -6.87 4.57
C LEU A 75 0.38 -7.64 5.19
N TYR A 76 1.05 -7.05 6.19
CA TYR A 76 2.13 -7.69 6.94
C TYR A 76 1.64 -8.94 7.67
N ASP A 77 0.55 -8.83 8.44
CA ASP A 77 0.01 -9.93 9.24
C ASP A 77 -0.41 -11.13 8.37
N ARG A 78 -0.86 -10.86 7.14
CA ARG A 78 -1.24 -11.89 6.14
C ARG A 78 -0.10 -12.36 5.25
N ARG A 79 1.11 -11.80 5.39
CA ARG A 79 2.27 -12.08 4.52
C ARG A 79 1.97 -11.83 3.03
N ILE A 80 1.28 -10.72 2.74
CA ILE A 80 0.99 -10.28 1.37
C ILE A 80 2.16 -9.47 0.85
N ASN A 81 2.53 -9.72 -0.41
CA ASN A 81 3.63 -8.99 -1.05
C ASN A 81 3.20 -7.55 -1.34
N LEU A 82 4.01 -6.58 -0.92
CA LEU A 82 3.74 -5.15 -1.09
C LEU A 82 4.88 -4.46 -1.84
N ILE A 83 4.54 -3.78 -2.92
CA ILE A 83 5.47 -2.96 -3.71
C ILE A 83 5.04 -1.51 -3.58
N LEU A 84 5.97 -0.64 -3.19
CA LEU A 84 5.71 0.77 -2.96
C LEU A 84 6.51 1.65 -3.92
N SER A 85 5.92 2.76 -4.33
CA SER A 85 6.61 3.87 -4.99
C SER A 85 6.24 5.18 -4.30
N SER A 86 7.24 5.90 -3.83
CA SER A 86 7.11 7.11 -3.01
C SER A 86 7.95 8.26 -3.56
N ALA A 87 7.54 9.49 -3.27
CA ALA A 87 8.26 10.70 -3.69
C ALA A 87 9.63 10.87 -3.00
N VAL A 88 9.79 10.26 -1.82
CA VAL A 88 10.99 10.27 -0.98
C VAL A 88 11.29 8.85 -0.49
N PRO A 89 12.49 8.56 0.03
CA PRO A 89 12.76 7.27 0.69
C PRO A 89 11.72 6.96 1.79
N ILE A 90 11.37 5.69 1.96
CA ILE A 90 10.26 5.27 2.86
C ILE A 90 10.50 5.71 4.31
N GLU A 91 11.76 5.79 4.71
CA GLU A 91 12.24 6.24 6.02
C GLU A 91 11.90 7.71 6.27
N SER A 92 11.71 8.49 5.20
CA SER A 92 11.43 9.93 5.22
C SER A 92 10.00 10.26 4.75
N VAL A 93 9.15 9.26 4.46
CA VAL A 93 7.79 9.49 3.97
C VAL A 93 6.92 10.19 5.01
N TYR A 94 7.09 9.88 6.29
CA TYR A 94 6.30 10.50 7.35
C TYR A 94 7.08 11.60 8.07
N THR A 95 6.47 12.78 8.12
CA THR A 95 7.01 13.98 8.80
C THR A 95 6.00 14.59 9.77
N GLY A 96 4.85 13.94 9.96
CA GLY A 96 3.86 14.28 10.97
C GLY A 96 4.36 14.04 12.40
N LYS A 97 3.52 14.35 13.39
CA LYS A 97 3.90 14.32 14.82
C LYS A 97 3.04 13.41 15.67
N LYS A 98 1.88 12.96 15.19
CA LYS A 98 0.90 12.26 16.04
C LYS A 98 1.17 10.76 16.17
N ILE A 99 1.67 10.12 15.11
CA ILE A 99 1.86 8.67 15.03
C ILE A 99 3.31 8.25 14.78
N VAL A 100 4.29 9.01 15.30
CA VAL A 100 5.73 8.81 15.03
C VAL A 100 6.17 7.39 15.41
N PHE A 101 5.83 6.94 16.62
CA PHE A 101 6.22 5.61 17.11
C PHE A 101 5.62 4.47 16.30
N GLU A 102 4.36 4.62 15.88
CA GLU A 102 3.68 3.62 15.07
C GLU A 102 4.26 3.60 13.64
N PHE A 103 4.70 4.74 13.12
CA PHE A 103 5.35 4.82 11.81
C PHE A 103 6.76 4.22 11.82
N ASP A 104 7.53 4.40 12.89
CA ASP A 104 8.83 3.74 13.06
C ASP A 104 8.68 2.19 13.06
N ARG A 105 7.61 1.69 13.70
CA ARG A 105 7.27 0.26 13.66
C ARG A 105 6.89 -0.20 12.25
N LEU A 106 6.10 0.61 11.55
CA LEU A 106 5.70 0.33 10.17
C LEU A 106 6.92 0.25 9.24
N GLN A 107 7.91 1.11 9.41
CA GLN A 107 9.16 1.04 8.65
C GLN A 107 9.88 -0.28 8.86
N SER A 108 10.05 -0.71 10.12
CA SER A 108 10.63 -2.03 10.44
C SER A 108 9.90 -3.18 9.74
N ARG A 109 8.57 -3.18 9.77
CA ARG A 109 7.73 -4.17 9.07
C ARG A 109 7.97 -4.16 7.56
N LEU A 110 8.02 -2.97 6.94
CA LEU A 110 8.30 -2.85 5.51
C LEU A 110 9.71 -3.36 5.16
N PHE A 111 10.72 -3.12 6.00
CA PHE A 111 12.05 -3.68 5.78
C PHE A 111 12.06 -5.21 5.85
N GLU A 112 11.36 -5.80 6.82
CA GLU A 112 11.21 -7.25 6.94
C GLU A 112 10.54 -7.84 5.69
N MET A 113 9.40 -7.28 5.26
CA MET A 113 8.68 -7.70 4.05
C MET A 113 9.56 -7.65 2.79
N ASN A 114 10.45 -6.66 2.71
CA ASN A 114 11.36 -6.49 1.57
C ASN A 114 12.58 -7.43 1.62
N SER A 115 13.00 -7.86 2.81
CA SER A 115 14.19 -8.70 2.97
C SER A 115 14.03 -10.13 2.43
N ASP A 116 12.80 -10.65 2.37
CA ASP A 116 12.54 -12.05 2.01
C ASP A 116 12.36 -12.32 0.50
N ASP A 117 12.04 -11.32 -0.35
CA ASP A 117 11.60 -11.60 -1.73
C ASP A 117 11.97 -10.56 -2.82
N HIS A 118 12.90 -9.63 -2.53
CA HIS A 118 13.29 -8.57 -3.48
C HIS A 118 13.84 -9.08 -4.83
N ARG A 119 14.31 -10.32 -4.94
CA ARG A 119 14.91 -10.85 -6.18
C ARG A 119 13.92 -11.32 -7.24
N LYS A 120 12.67 -11.65 -6.89
CA LYS A 120 11.73 -12.30 -7.85
C LYS A 120 10.87 -11.31 -8.63
N ILE A 121 10.47 -10.21 -8.00
CA ILE A 121 9.46 -9.30 -8.56
C ILE A 121 10.00 -8.47 -9.73
N PHE A 122 11.21 -7.92 -9.63
CA PHE A 122 11.84 -7.19 -10.75
C PHE A 122 12.05 -8.05 -12.01
N GLY A 123 12.19 -9.37 -11.85
CA GLY A 123 12.30 -10.32 -12.97
C GLY A 123 10.99 -10.53 -13.73
N LEU A 124 9.84 -10.40 -13.07
CA LEU A 124 8.52 -10.58 -13.68
C LEU A 124 8.12 -9.37 -14.54
N PHE A 125 8.46 -8.15 -14.12
CA PHE A 125 8.15 -6.93 -14.87
C PHE A 125 8.96 -6.78 -16.17
N LYS A 126 10.21 -7.27 -16.22
CA LYS A 126 11.00 -7.25 -17.47
C LYS A 126 10.49 -8.22 -18.55
N ARG A 127 9.66 -9.20 -18.19
CA ARG A 127 9.24 -10.26 -19.11
C ARG A 127 7.95 -9.95 -19.88
N GLN A 128 7.23 -8.91 -19.50
CA GLN A 128 5.98 -8.49 -20.15
C GLN A 128 6.11 -7.20 -20.98
N SER A 129 7.32 -6.63 -21.07
CA SER A 129 7.64 -5.50 -21.97
C SER A 129 8.54 -5.96 -23.12
N LYS A 130 8.21 -7.12 -23.72
CA LYS A 130 8.82 -7.60 -24.94
C LYS A 130 7.79 -8.32 -25.80
#